data_AF-A0A1E7L8R8-F1
#
_entry.id   AF-A0A1E7L8R8-F1
#
_cell.length_a   1.000
_cell.length_b   1.000
_cell.length_c   1.000
_cell.angle_alpha   90.00
_cell.angle_beta   90.00
_cell.angle_gamma   90.00
#
_symmetry.space_group_name_H-M   'P 1'
#
loop_
_entity.id
_entity.type
_entity.pdbx_description
1 polymer ?
#
loop_
_entity_poly.entity_id
_entity_poly.type
_entity_poly.pdbx_seq_one_letter_code
_entity_poly.pdbx_strand_id
1 'polypeptide(L)'
;MIPQVWQMLRKRIATDRRSSENRELAVGHYMDVVFLDAPLDAGKLIKMYQDLSTRLMGRLGSGEKTTLRLSPGAAERAADIKELLDEADYSRKGLYVVSALAVRYLAELDEAGPLPQPELPSLF
;
A
#
# COMPACT_ATOMS: atom_id res chain seq x y z
N MET A 1 -7.97 5.10 -2.05
CA MET A 1 -6.64 5.74 -1.90
C MET A 1 -6.61 7.07 -2.67
N ILE A 2 -5.65 7.96 -2.44
CA ILE A 2 -5.53 9.18 -3.27
C ILE A 2 -5.05 8.85 -4.71
N PRO A 3 -5.48 9.60 -5.74
CA PRO A 3 -5.20 9.28 -7.14
C PRO A 3 -3.71 9.17 -7.50
N GLN A 4 -2.86 10.01 -6.89
CA GLN A 4 -1.43 10.03 -7.16
C GLN A 4 -0.77 8.71 -6.74
N VAL A 5 -1.15 8.18 -5.57
CA VAL A 5 -0.60 6.92 -5.06
C VAL A 5 -1.11 5.75 -5.88
N TRP A 6 -2.34 5.81 -6.39
CA TRP A 6 -2.83 4.83 -7.36
C TRP A 6 -1.97 4.77 -8.63
N GLN A 7 -1.57 5.93 -9.16
CA GLN A 7 -0.72 6.00 -10.35
C GLN A 7 0.68 5.43 -10.05
N MET A 8 1.27 5.77 -8.91
CA MET A 8 2.56 5.24 -8.48
C MET A 8 2.52 3.71 -8.36
N LEU A 9 1.50 3.18 -7.68
CA LEU A 9 1.32 1.74 -7.50
C LEU A 9 1.17 1.01 -8.85
N ARG A 10 0.34 1.54 -9.76
CA ARG A 10 0.16 0.95 -11.10
C ARG A 10 1.46 0.98 -11.91
N LYS A 11 2.23 2.07 -11.84
CA LYS A 11 3.55 2.17 -12.49
C LYS A 11 4.53 1.14 -11.94
N ARG A 12 4.53 0.94 -10.62
CA ARG A 12 5.37 -0.06 -9.97
C ARG A 12 5.01 -1.47 -10.43
N ILE A 13 3.73 -1.84 -10.37
CA ILE A 13 3.22 -3.14 -10.85
C ILE A 13 3.62 -3.39 -12.31
N ALA A 14 3.47 -2.39 -13.18
CA ALA A 14 3.86 -2.53 -14.58
C ALA A 14 5.38 -2.72 -14.77
N THR A 15 6.19 -2.20 -13.86
CA THR A 15 7.65 -2.40 -13.87
C THR A 15 7.99 -3.80 -13.40
N ASP A 16 7.41 -4.23 -12.29
CA ASP A 16 7.65 -5.54 -11.71
C ASP A 16 7.14 -6.69 -12.61
N ARG A 17 5.99 -6.52 -13.28
CA ARG A 17 5.49 -7.46 -14.30
C ARG A 17 6.50 -7.68 -15.43
N ARG A 18 7.24 -6.62 -15.80
CA ARG A 18 8.26 -6.68 -16.85
C ARG A 18 9.55 -7.30 -16.35
N SER A 19 10.01 -6.92 -15.15
CA SER A 19 11.28 -7.42 -14.61
C SER A 19 11.19 -8.88 -14.16
N SER A 20 10.05 -9.32 -13.62
CA SER A 20 9.84 -10.69 -13.15
C SER A 20 9.18 -11.62 -14.17
N GLU A 21 8.76 -11.09 -15.32
CA GLU A 21 7.89 -11.77 -16.31
C GLU A 21 6.55 -12.29 -15.77
N ASN A 22 6.19 -11.96 -14.52
CA ASN A 22 4.95 -12.39 -13.89
C ASN A 22 3.79 -11.44 -14.22
N ARG A 23 2.94 -11.82 -15.18
CA ARG A 23 1.78 -11.02 -15.60
C ARG A 23 0.61 -11.00 -14.61
N GLU A 24 0.59 -11.95 -13.67
CA GLU A 24 -0.49 -12.11 -12.69
C GLU A 24 -0.37 -11.11 -11.52
N LEU A 25 0.75 -10.38 -11.39
CA LEU A 25 0.91 -9.36 -10.36
C LEU A 25 -0.21 -8.32 -10.45
N ALA A 26 -1.06 -8.24 -9.43
CA ALA A 26 -2.21 -7.34 -9.39
C ALA A 26 -2.13 -6.42 -8.17
N VAL A 27 -2.96 -5.36 -8.19
CA VAL A 27 -3.06 -4.40 -7.08
C VAL A 27 -3.32 -5.09 -5.74
N GLY A 28 -4.16 -6.12 -5.71
CA GLY A 28 -4.47 -6.88 -4.49
C GLY A 28 -3.22 -7.44 -3.81
N HIS A 29 -2.27 -7.99 -4.58
CA HIS A 29 -1.05 -8.57 -4.02
C HIS A 29 -0.17 -7.53 -3.29
N TYR A 30 -0.11 -6.31 -3.82
CA TYR A 30 0.66 -5.24 -3.19
C TYR A 30 -0.05 -4.70 -1.97
N MET A 31 -1.37 -4.53 -2.07
CA MET A 31 -2.17 -4.04 -0.95
C MET A 31 -2.24 -5.05 0.20
N ASP A 32 -2.17 -6.35 -0.09
CA ASP A 32 -2.00 -7.39 0.92
C ASP A 32 -0.76 -7.13 1.78
N VAL A 33 0.41 -6.92 1.14
CA VAL A 33 1.65 -6.63 1.86
C VAL A 33 1.55 -5.32 2.63
N VAL A 34 0.96 -4.28 2.02
CA VAL A 34 0.74 -2.98 2.69
C VAL A 34 -0.07 -3.14 3.98
N PHE A 35 -1.11 -3.98 4.00
CA PHE A 35 -1.90 -4.21 5.22
C PHE A 35 -1.19 -5.12 6.21
N LEU A 36 -0.49 -6.16 5.74
CA LEU A 36 0.22 -7.09 6.61
C LEU A 36 1.42 -6.43 7.33
N ASP A 37 2.13 -5.52 6.66
CA ASP A 37 3.27 -4.78 7.25
C ASP A 37 2.85 -3.50 8.01
N ALA A 38 1.56 -3.13 7.95
CA ALA A 38 1.09 -1.93 8.61
C ALA A 38 1.27 -2.02 10.14
N PRO A 39 1.77 -0.95 10.79
CA PRO A 39 1.84 -0.91 12.25
C PRO A 39 0.42 -0.83 12.83
N LEU A 40 0.12 -1.72 13.77
CA LEU A 40 -1.11 -1.67 14.58
C LEU A 40 -0.93 -0.72 15.76
N ASP A 41 -0.66 0.54 15.45
CA ASP A 41 -0.49 1.62 16.41
C ASP A 41 -1.08 2.91 15.83
N ALA A 42 -2.14 3.42 16.46
CA ALA A 42 -2.86 4.59 15.96
C ALA A 42 -1.96 5.82 15.84
N GLY A 43 -1.04 6.03 16.80
CA GLY A 43 -0.11 7.16 16.78
C GLY A 43 0.83 7.11 15.58
N LYS A 44 1.39 5.94 15.26
CA LYS A 44 2.23 5.74 14.07
C LYS A 44 1.44 5.94 12.79
N LEU A 45 0.24 5.40 12.70
CA LEU A 45 -0.64 5.53 11.53
C LEU A 45 -1.01 7.00 11.27
N ILE A 46 -1.36 7.74 12.32
CA ILE A 46 -1.68 9.17 12.24
C ILE A 46 -0.45 9.97 11.83
N LYS A 47 0.73 9.67 12.40
CA LYS A 47 1.99 10.32 12.01
C LYS A 47 2.32 10.10 10.53
N MET A 48 2.17 8.88 10.04
CA MET A 48 2.37 8.57 8.60
C MET A 48 1.44 9.41 7.72
N TYR A 49 0.17 9.56 8.11
CA TYR A 49 -0.75 10.46 7.44
C TYR A 49 -0.26 11.92 7.46
N GLN A 50 0.14 12.44 8.62
CA GLN A 50 0.59 13.82 8.78
C GLN A 50 1.82 14.10 7.90
N ASP A 51 2.77 13.16 7.86
CA ASP A 51 3.96 13.25 7.02
C ASP A 51 3.59 13.30 5.54
N LEU A 52 2.67 12.43 5.08
CA LEU A 52 2.16 12.46 3.71
C LEU A 52 1.45 13.78 3.39
N SER A 53 0.61 14.27 4.31
CA SER A 53 -0.13 15.52 4.15
C SER A 53 0.82 16.71 4.02
N THR A 54 1.88 16.77 4.84
CA THR A 54 2.92 17.80 4.77
C THR A 54 3.68 17.74 3.45
N ARG A 55 4.09 16.55 3.01
CA ARG A 55 4.79 16.37 1.71
C ARG A 55 3.96 16.86 0.52
N LEU A 56 2.64 16.70 0.61
CA LEU A 56 1.71 17.14 -0.43
C LEU A 56 1.16 18.55 -0.20
N MET A 57 1.70 19.31 0.77
CA MET A 57 1.24 20.66 1.14
C MET A 57 -0.27 20.73 1.39
N GLY A 58 -0.84 19.68 1.97
CA GLY A 58 -2.28 19.54 2.22
C GLY A 58 -3.15 19.31 0.98
N ARG A 59 -2.56 19.22 -0.23
CA ARG A 59 -3.27 18.97 -1.49
C ARG A 59 -3.53 17.48 -1.71
N LEU A 60 -4.27 16.88 -0.77
CA LEU A 60 -4.71 15.51 -0.88
C LEU A 60 -5.92 15.47 -1.82
N GLY A 61 -5.79 14.76 -2.95
CA GLY A 61 -6.89 14.58 -3.89
C GLY A 61 -8.05 13.79 -3.27
N SER A 62 -9.27 13.98 -3.78
CA SER A 62 -10.41 13.14 -3.41
C SER A 62 -10.09 11.70 -3.79
N GLY A 63 -10.07 10.80 -2.81
CA GLY A 63 -9.86 9.38 -3.09
C GLY A 63 -11.11 8.74 -3.66
N GLU A 64 -10.89 7.68 -4.43
CA GLU A 64 -11.96 6.84 -4.96
C GLU A 64 -12.17 5.62 -4.07
N LYS A 65 -13.43 5.17 -3.98
CA LYS A 65 -13.78 3.87 -3.42
C LYS A 65 -13.28 2.79 -4.38
N THR A 66 -12.62 1.77 -3.85
CA THR A 66 -12.10 0.67 -4.65
C THR A 66 -12.28 -0.63 -3.88
N THR A 67 -12.79 -1.64 -4.56
CA THR A 67 -12.87 -3.00 -4.02
C THR A 67 -11.61 -3.75 -4.41
N LEU A 68 -10.92 -4.32 -3.42
CA LEU A 68 -9.71 -5.11 -3.61
C LEU A 68 -9.97 -6.53 -3.11
N ARG A 69 -9.40 -7.51 -3.81
CA ARG A 69 -9.30 -8.87 -3.29
C ARG A 69 -8.07 -8.92 -2.41
N LEU A 70 -8.29 -9.16 -1.12
CA LEU A 70 -7.25 -9.31 -0.12
C LEU A 70 -7.28 -10.74 0.41
N SER A 71 -6.14 -11.22 0.89
CA SER A 71 -6.09 -12.44 1.71
C SER A 71 -6.82 -12.25 3.04
N PRO A 72 -7.26 -13.34 3.71
CA PRO A 72 -7.94 -13.24 5.00
C PRO A 72 -7.15 -12.44 6.05
N GLY A 73 -5.83 -12.65 6.15
CA GLY A 73 -4.99 -11.93 7.11
C GLY A 73 -4.85 -10.44 6.80
N ALA A 74 -4.75 -10.07 5.53
CA ALA A 74 -4.73 -8.66 5.14
C ALA A 74 -6.10 -7.99 5.36
N ALA A 75 -7.20 -8.71 5.16
CA ALA A 75 -8.54 -8.21 5.44
C ALA A 75 -8.77 -7.98 6.94
N GLU A 76 -8.31 -8.90 7.79
CA GLU A 76 -8.31 -8.76 9.25
C GLU A 76 -7.47 -7.54 9.67
N ARG A 77 -6.24 -7.42 9.16
CA ARG A 77 -5.39 -6.24 9.42
C ARG A 77 -6.03 -4.93 8.98
N ALA A 78 -6.71 -4.90 7.84
CA ALA A 78 -7.41 -3.72 7.39
C ALA A 78 -8.58 -3.35 8.32
N ALA A 79 -9.25 -4.35 8.93
CA ALA A 79 -10.28 -4.13 9.94
C ALA A 79 -9.68 -3.58 11.24
N ASP A 80 -8.59 -4.18 11.73
CA ASP A 80 -7.89 -3.72 12.95
C ASP A 80 -7.43 -2.26 12.81
N ILE A 81 -6.84 -1.91 11.66
CA ILE A 81 -6.41 -0.53 11.38
C ILE A 81 -7.61 0.42 11.40
N LYS A 82 -8.75 -0.01 10.81
CA LYS A 82 -9.96 0.81 10.81
C LYS A 82 -10.45 1.04 12.24
N GLU A 83 -10.50 0.00 13.07
CA GLU A 83 -10.90 0.08 14.47
C GLU A 83 -9.98 1.02 15.26
N LEU A 84 -8.66 0.86 15.15
CA LEU A 84 -7.68 1.76 15.78
C LEU A 84 -7.87 3.23 15.38
N LEU A 85 -8.19 3.48 14.11
CA LEU A 85 -8.44 4.85 13.63
C LEU A 85 -9.80 5.37 14.11
N ASP A 86 -10.80 4.51 14.26
CA ASP A 86 -12.11 4.90 14.79
C ASP A 86 -11.98 5.28 16.27
N GLU A 87 -11.29 4.47 17.06
CA GLU A 87 -11.01 4.73 18.49
C GLU A 87 -10.20 6.03 18.72
N ALA A 88 -9.34 6.39 17.76
CA ALA A 88 -8.54 7.61 17.79
C ALA A 88 -9.24 8.83 17.15
N ASP A 89 -10.56 8.78 16.90
CA ASP A 89 -11.34 9.83 16.23
C ASP A 89 -10.79 10.23 14.84
N TYR A 90 -10.12 9.29 14.17
CA TYR A 90 -9.42 9.47 12.90
C TYR A 90 -10.06 8.73 11.71
N SER A 91 -11.22 8.12 11.92
CA SER A 91 -12.02 7.37 10.94
C SER A 91 -12.10 8.01 9.54
N ARG A 92 -12.40 9.32 9.50
CA ARG A 92 -12.55 10.09 8.24
C ARG A 92 -11.26 10.24 7.44
N LYS A 93 -10.11 9.94 8.05
CA LYS A 93 -8.79 10.05 7.44
C LYS A 93 -8.20 8.70 7.04
N GLY A 94 -8.90 7.59 7.27
CA GLY A 94 -8.40 6.24 6.96
C GLY A 94 -7.93 6.06 5.51
N LEU A 95 -8.61 6.71 4.55
CA LEU A 95 -8.16 6.77 3.15
C LEU A 95 -6.72 7.29 2.99
N TYR A 96 -6.38 8.35 3.72
CA TYR A 96 -5.08 9.01 3.64
C TYR A 96 -4.02 8.23 4.41
N VAL A 97 -4.41 7.59 5.52
CA VAL A 97 -3.54 6.64 6.24
C VAL A 97 -3.15 5.47 5.31
N VAL A 98 -4.12 4.84 4.65
CA VAL A 98 -3.85 3.78 3.67
C VAL A 98 -2.97 4.29 2.51
N SER A 99 -3.17 5.53 2.08
CA SER A 99 -2.32 6.15 1.06
C SER A 99 -0.88 6.34 1.56
N ALA A 100 -0.69 6.71 2.83
CA ALA A 100 0.64 6.86 3.42
C ALA A 100 1.35 5.51 3.59
N LEU A 101 0.63 4.48 4.01
CA LEU A 101 1.15 3.10 4.08
C LEU A 101 1.62 2.62 2.70
N ALA A 102 0.81 2.81 1.66
CA ALA A 102 1.19 2.45 0.30
C ALA A 102 2.40 3.25 -0.20
N VAL A 103 2.52 4.54 0.13
CA VAL A 103 3.71 5.35 -0.21
C VAL A 103 4.96 4.83 0.49
N ARG A 104 4.87 4.48 1.78
CA ARG A 104 5.99 3.88 2.51
C ARG A 104 6.45 2.59 1.84
N TYR A 105 5.51 1.68 1.57
CA TYR A 105 5.83 0.41 0.92
C TYR A 105 6.44 0.60 -0.48
N LEU A 106 5.94 1.56 -1.27
CA LEU A 106 6.52 1.87 -2.58
C LEU A 106 7.95 2.41 -2.47
N ALA A 107 8.25 3.21 -1.44
CA ALA A 107 9.61 3.68 -1.19
C ALA A 107 10.56 2.53 -0.82
N GLU A 108 10.12 1.62 0.06
CA GLU A 108 10.88 0.42 0.44
C GLU A 108 11.15 -0.47 -0.79
N LEU A 109 10.15 -0.63 -1.66
CA LEU A 109 10.30 -1.36 -2.91
C LEU A 109 11.27 -0.67 -3.88
N ASP A 110 11.25 0.66 -3.96
CA ASP A 110 12.17 1.41 -4.83
C ASP A 110 13.62 1.28 -4.33
N GLU A 111 13.83 1.25 -3.01
CA GLU A 111 15.14 0.97 -2.39
C GLU A 111 15.61 -0.48 -2.64
N ALA A 112 14.70 -1.45 -2.58
CA ALA A 112 15.00 -2.87 -2.84
C ALA A 112 15.30 -3.16 -4.32
N GLY A 113 14.92 -2.27 -5.23
CA GLY A 113 15.10 -2.45 -6.66
C GLY A 113 13.99 -3.29 -7.32
N PRO A 114 14.18 -3.68 -8.60
CA PRO A 114 13.16 -4.39 -9.37
C PRO A 114 12.95 -5.82 -8.86
N LEU A 115 11.73 -6.35 -9.00
CA LEU A 115 11.46 -7.75 -8.69
C LEU A 115 12.31 -8.68 -9.58
N PRO A 116 13.06 -9.65 -9.00
CA PRO A 116 13.91 -10.54 -9.76
C PRO A 116 13.08 -11.49 -10.62
N GLN A 117 13.71 -12.02 -11.68
CA GLN A 117 13.12 -13.12 -12.44
C GLN A 117 13.10 -14.39 -11.57
N PRO A 118 12.02 -15.19 -11.65
CA PRO A 118 12.00 -16.50 -11.01
C PRO A 118 13.17 -17.34 -11.54
N GLU A 119 14.04 -17.79 -10.65
CA GLU A 119 15.03 -18.81 -11.02
C GLU A 119 14.26 -20.10 -11.32
N LEU A 120 14.23 -20.49 -12.60
CA LEU A 120 13.75 -21.81 -12.97
C LEU A 120 14.73 -22.84 -12.39
N PRO A 121 14.27 -23.89 -11.68
CA PRO A 121 15.15 -24.93 -11.20
C PRO A 121 15.93 -25.52 -12.38
N SER A 122 17.25 -25.72 -12.22
CA SER A 122 18.07 -26.40 -13.22
C SER A 122 17.42 -27.74 -13.55
N LEU A 123 17.01 -27.94 -14.80
CA LEU A 123 16.49 -29.21 -15.29
C LEU A 123 17.61 -30.17 -15.73
N PHE A 124 18.84 -29.92 -15.29
CA PHE A 124 20.04 -30.69 -15.59
C PHE A 124 20.83 -30.96 -14.32
#